data_AF-A0A941XU99-F1
#
_entry.id   AF-A0A941XU99-F1
#
_cell.length_a   1.000
_cell.length_b   1.000
_cell.length_c   1.000
_cell.angle_alpha   90.00
_cell.angle_beta   90.00
_cell.angle_gamma   90.00
#
_symmetry.space_group_name_H-M   'P 1'
#
loop_
_entity.id
_entity.type
_entity.pdbx_description
1 polymer ?
#
loop_
_entity_poly.entity_id
_entity_poly.type
_entity_poly.pdbx_seq_one_letter_code
_entity_poly.pdbx_strand_id
1 'polypeptide(L)'
;MTIAFAKTHPEETLILVTGDHETGGLTIGYAGTDYDTYLANLQNQKISYAKYDSDYVAAYKENGTSFEDVLKDVEALFGLKAEGDAEADKLVLNEYELGLLKSAYDKTMAAEAAELTQAEYILYGTYEPLSVTITHLLNNKSGINFASYAHTGLPVAVFAEGAGQEQFEGYYDNTEIYAKLAALLNVA
;
A
#
# COMPACT_ATOMS: atom_id res chain seq x y z
N MET A 1 -8.29 -23.77 -6.13
CA MET A 1 -8.51 -24.73 -5.03
C MET A 1 -9.91 -24.54 -4.44
N THR A 2 -10.26 -23.37 -3.90
CA THR A 2 -11.59 -23.08 -3.30
C THR A 2 -12.76 -23.19 -4.28
N ILE A 3 -12.72 -22.45 -5.40
CA ILE A 3 -13.78 -22.50 -6.43
C ILE A 3 -13.93 -23.89 -7.05
N ALA A 4 -12.83 -24.64 -7.19
CA ALA A 4 -12.88 -26.00 -7.72
C ALA A 4 -13.59 -26.97 -6.76
N PHE A 5 -13.36 -26.81 -5.45
CA PHE A 5 -14.07 -27.57 -4.42
C PHE A 5 -15.57 -27.24 -4.39
N ALA A 6 -15.95 -25.96 -4.40
CA ALA A 6 -17.37 -25.58 -4.43
C ALA A 6 -18.09 -26.13 -5.67
N LYS A 7 -17.42 -26.21 -6.82
CA LYS A 7 -17.97 -26.82 -8.03
C LYS A 7 -18.24 -28.33 -7.91
N THR A 8 -17.49 -29.06 -7.09
CA THR A 8 -17.73 -30.49 -6.85
C THR A 8 -18.71 -30.75 -5.71
N HIS A 9 -19.01 -29.72 -4.91
CA HIS A 9 -19.91 -29.76 -3.75
C HIS A 9 -20.95 -28.60 -3.77
N PRO A 10 -21.71 -28.43 -4.87
CA PRO A 10 -22.48 -27.19 -5.10
C PRO A 10 -23.66 -27.00 -4.15
N GLU A 11 -24.20 -28.08 -3.58
CA GLU A 11 -25.35 -28.02 -2.67
C GLU A 11 -24.98 -27.84 -1.19
N GLU A 12 -23.71 -28.04 -0.85
CA GLU A 12 -23.24 -28.07 0.55
C GLU A 12 -22.07 -27.12 0.84
N THR A 13 -21.68 -26.30 -0.15
CA THR A 13 -20.58 -25.35 -0.01
C THR A 13 -21.06 -23.92 -0.15
N LEU A 14 -20.70 -23.10 0.83
CA LEU A 14 -20.72 -21.64 0.76
C LEU A 14 -19.29 -21.13 0.76
N ILE A 15 -18.98 -20.20 -0.14
CA ILE A 15 -17.75 -19.40 -0.11
C ILE A 15 -18.14 -17.98 0.30
N LEU A 16 -17.52 -17.49 1.37
CA LEU A 16 -17.63 -16.10 1.81
C LEU A 16 -16.26 -15.43 1.75
N VAL A 17 -16.17 -14.29 1.07
CA VAL A 17 -14.95 -13.48 0.97
C VAL A 17 -15.26 -12.06 1.38
N THR A 18 -14.50 -11.53 2.35
CA THR A 18 -14.65 -10.14 2.81
C THR A 18 -13.32 -9.62 3.35
N GLY A 19 -13.24 -8.30 3.59
CA GLY A 19 -12.18 -7.68 4.38
C GLY A 19 -12.62 -7.52 5.84
N ASP A 20 -11.67 -7.34 6.75
CA ASP A 20 -11.95 -6.95 8.13
C ASP A 20 -12.20 -5.45 8.25
N HIS A 21 -11.44 -4.64 7.50
CA HIS A 21 -11.60 -3.19 7.35
C HIS A 21 -10.80 -2.65 6.15
N GLU A 22 -11.12 -1.45 5.68
CA GLU A 22 -10.23 -0.70 4.77
C GLU A 22 -9.02 -0.17 5.55
N THR A 23 -7.86 -0.07 4.89
CA THR A 23 -6.63 0.43 5.51
C THR A 23 -5.90 1.42 4.63
N GLY A 24 -5.55 2.56 5.23
CA GLY A 24 -4.72 3.59 4.65
C GLY A 24 -5.49 4.69 3.93
N GLY A 25 -6.80 4.53 3.69
CA GLY A 25 -7.60 5.50 2.95
C GLY A 25 -7.09 5.61 1.51
N LEU A 26 -6.95 4.47 0.85
CA LEU A 26 -6.48 4.37 -0.53
C LEU A 26 -7.43 5.12 -1.48
N THR A 27 -6.86 5.99 -2.32
CA THR A 27 -7.58 6.61 -3.43
C THR A 27 -6.94 6.26 -4.76
N ILE A 28 -7.78 5.95 -5.76
CA ILE A 28 -7.39 5.94 -7.17
C ILE A 28 -7.78 7.32 -7.72
N GLY A 29 -6.79 8.17 -7.88
CA GLY A 29 -6.90 9.61 -8.09
C GLY A 29 -5.93 10.34 -7.16
N TYR A 30 -5.16 11.26 -7.73
CA TYR A 30 -4.20 12.08 -7.00
C TYR A 30 -4.11 13.47 -7.63
N ALA A 31 -4.01 14.50 -6.79
CA ALA A 31 -3.99 15.89 -7.25
C ALA A 31 -2.85 16.19 -8.25
N GLY A 32 -1.72 15.48 -8.15
CA GLY A 32 -0.60 15.66 -9.09
C GLY A 32 -0.76 14.98 -10.44
N THR A 33 -1.78 14.14 -10.63
CA THR A 33 -2.09 13.47 -11.91
C THR A 33 -3.48 13.83 -12.45
N ASP A 34 -4.16 14.78 -11.82
CA ASP A 34 -5.53 15.18 -12.15
C ASP A 34 -6.49 13.97 -12.24
N TYR A 35 -7.04 13.70 -13.42
CA TYR A 35 -7.95 12.58 -13.70
C TYR A 35 -7.23 11.35 -14.26
N ASP A 36 -5.92 11.45 -14.52
CA ASP A 36 -5.14 10.37 -15.09
C ASP A 36 -4.62 9.42 -14.00
N THR A 37 -4.50 8.16 -14.38
CA THR A 37 -3.88 7.11 -13.56
C THR A 37 -2.87 6.34 -14.39
N TYR A 38 -1.74 5.98 -13.76
CA TYR A 38 -0.61 5.33 -14.42
C TYR A 38 -0.28 4.02 -13.69
N LEU A 39 -1.29 3.19 -13.43
CA LEU A 39 -1.18 1.99 -12.58
C LEU A 39 -0.09 0.99 -13.04
N ALA A 40 0.25 0.99 -14.33
CA ALA A 40 1.35 0.17 -14.86
C ALA A 40 2.71 0.54 -14.24
N ASN A 41 2.88 1.78 -13.77
CA ASN A 41 4.09 2.23 -13.09
C ASN A 41 4.41 1.40 -11.84
N LEU A 42 3.39 0.89 -11.14
CA LEU A 42 3.56 0.05 -9.95
C LEU A 42 4.34 -1.25 -10.26
N GLN A 43 4.34 -1.71 -11.51
CA GLN A 43 5.14 -2.87 -11.92
C GLN A 43 6.65 -2.62 -11.80
N ASN A 44 7.09 -1.36 -11.70
CA ASN A 44 8.50 -1.02 -11.48
C ASN A 44 8.95 -1.28 -10.04
N GLN A 45 8.04 -1.42 -9.08
CA GLN A 45 8.38 -1.85 -7.73
C GLN A 45 8.73 -3.34 -7.70
N LYS A 46 10.01 -3.65 -7.49
CA LYS A 46 10.55 -5.02 -7.48
C LYS A 46 10.73 -5.60 -6.08
N ILE A 47 10.51 -4.79 -5.06
CA ILE A 47 10.73 -5.14 -3.64
C ILE A 47 9.62 -4.52 -2.78
N SER A 48 9.24 -5.18 -1.68
CA SER A 48 8.35 -4.58 -0.68
C SER A 48 9.13 -3.58 0.19
N TYR A 49 8.45 -2.57 0.75
CA TYR A 49 9.11 -1.62 1.65
C TYR A 49 9.80 -2.32 2.83
N ALA A 50 9.17 -3.35 3.42
CA ALA A 50 9.73 -4.08 4.55
C ALA A 50 11.01 -4.85 4.19
N LYS A 51 11.08 -5.39 2.96
CA LYS A 51 12.29 -6.06 2.48
C LYS A 51 13.36 -5.03 2.08
N TYR A 52 12.97 -3.89 1.54
CA TYR A 52 13.89 -2.78 1.29
C TYR A 52 14.49 -2.22 2.59
N ASP A 53 13.69 -2.08 3.65
CA ASP A 53 14.15 -1.65 4.97
C ASP A 53 15.24 -2.58 5.51
N SER A 54 14.97 -3.88 5.46
CA SER A 54 15.86 -4.91 6.01
C SER A 54 17.11 -5.18 5.17
N ASP A 55 16.99 -5.19 3.84
CA ASP A 55 18.11 -5.53 2.95
C ASP A 55 18.97 -4.32 2.57
N TYR A 56 18.38 -3.13 2.44
CA TYR A 56 19.04 -1.93 1.90
C TYR A 56 19.17 -0.83 2.93
N VAL A 57 18.07 -0.37 3.54
CA VAL A 57 18.12 0.79 4.46
C VAL A 57 19.01 0.52 5.67
N ALA A 58 18.93 -0.67 6.25
CA ALA A 58 19.83 -1.09 7.32
C ALA A 58 21.31 -1.01 6.90
N ALA A 59 21.64 -1.49 5.69
CA ALA A 59 22.99 -1.44 5.16
C ALA A 59 23.45 -0.03 4.82
N TYR A 60 22.57 0.86 4.35
CA TYR A 60 22.91 2.25 4.09
C TYR A 60 23.35 2.95 5.37
N LYS A 61 22.59 2.77 6.46
CA LYS A 61 22.91 3.33 7.78
C LYS A 61 24.26 2.86 8.30
N GLU A 62 24.56 1.57 8.16
CA GLU A 62 25.84 0.99 8.59
C GLU A 62 27.01 1.52 7.76
N ASN A 63 26.85 1.62 6.45
CA ASN A 63 27.92 1.98 5.52
C ASN A 63 28.07 3.50 5.30
N GLY A 64 27.12 4.31 5.77
CA GLY A 64 27.06 5.73 5.43
C GLY A 64 26.86 5.96 3.93
N THR A 65 26.06 5.10 3.27
CA THR A 65 25.84 5.15 1.81
C THR A 65 25.32 6.51 1.39
N SER A 66 25.92 7.11 0.35
CA SER A 66 25.55 8.46 -0.09
C SER A 66 24.18 8.49 -0.78
N PHE A 67 23.57 9.69 -0.84
CA PHE A 67 22.28 9.86 -1.48
C PHE A 67 22.29 9.47 -2.96
N GLU A 68 23.38 9.76 -3.67
CA GLU A 68 23.58 9.42 -5.08
C GLU A 68 23.62 7.91 -5.31
N ASP A 69 24.20 7.14 -4.37
CA ASP A 69 24.19 5.68 -4.45
C ASP A 69 22.81 5.10 -4.11
N VAL A 70 22.13 5.66 -3.10
CA VAL A 70 20.73 5.28 -2.79
C VAL A 70 19.81 5.51 -3.99
N LEU A 71 20.00 6.60 -4.75
CA LEU A 71 19.18 6.89 -5.94
C LEU A 71 19.29 5.82 -7.03
N LYS A 72 20.45 5.15 -7.15
CA LYS A 72 20.63 4.04 -8.12
C LYS A 72 19.77 2.85 -7.74
N ASP A 73 19.73 2.50 -6.45
CA ASP A 73 18.89 1.43 -5.94
C ASP A 73 17.40 1.81 -6.01
N VAL A 74 17.05 3.06 -5.74
CA VAL A 74 15.68 3.59 -5.91
C VAL A 74 15.23 3.46 -7.36
N GLU A 75 16.07 3.81 -8.33
CA GLU A 75 15.75 3.62 -9.75
C GLU A 75 15.63 2.14 -10.10
N ALA A 76 16.57 1.30 -9.68
CA ALA A 76 16.57 -0.13 -10.00
C ALA A 76 15.38 -0.89 -9.39
N LEU A 77 14.96 -0.52 -8.19
CA LEU A 77 13.97 -1.27 -7.40
C LEU A 77 12.56 -0.67 -7.44
N PHE A 78 12.42 0.62 -7.75
CA PHE A 78 11.13 1.33 -7.79
C PHE A 78 10.88 2.08 -9.09
N GLY A 79 11.89 2.23 -9.95
CA GLY A 79 11.79 2.91 -11.25
C GLY A 79 11.84 4.43 -11.18
N LEU A 80 11.94 5.04 -9.99
CA LEU A 80 12.00 6.48 -9.82
C LEU A 80 13.38 7.01 -10.22
N LYS A 81 13.44 7.99 -11.12
CA LYS A 81 14.69 8.45 -11.73
C LYS A 81 15.02 9.87 -11.30
N ALA A 82 16.27 10.12 -10.91
CA ALA A 82 16.73 11.47 -10.58
C ALA A 82 16.95 12.35 -11.83
N GLU A 83 17.23 11.73 -12.97
CA GLU A 83 17.50 12.40 -14.24
C GLU A 83 16.75 11.72 -15.38
N GLY A 84 16.41 12.48 -16.43
CA GLY A 84 15.72 11.98 -17.60
C GLY A 84 14.80 13.03 -18.23
N ASP A 85 14.07 12.61 -19.26
CA ASP A 85 13.04 13.45 -19.89
C ASP A 85 11.69 13.23 -19.18
N ALA A 86 11.31 14.18 -18.32
CA ALA A 86 10.06 14.13 -17.55
C ALA A 86 8.78 14.22 -18.41
N GLU A 87 8.89 14.68 -19.66
CA GLU A 87 7.76 14.66 -20.59
C GLU A 87 7.53 13.25 -21.15
N ALA A 88 8.62 12.53 -21.43
CA ALA A 88 8.58 11.17 -21.97
C ALA A 88 8.41 10.09 -20.88
N ASP A 89 8.91 10.33 -19.67
CA ASP A 89 8.90 9.37 -18.57
C ASP A 89 8.41 10.01 -17.28
N LYS A 90 7.19 9.64 -16.87
CA LYS A 90 6.53 10.19 -15.67
C LYS A 90 7.20 9.75 -14.36
N LEU A 91 8.12 8.79 -14.38
CA LEU A 91 8.90 8.36 -13.22
C LEU A 91 10.14 9.21 -12.95
N VAL A 92 10.48 10.15 -13.84
CA VAL A 92 11.50 11.17 -13.56
C VAL A 92 11.01 12.09 -12.45
N LEU A 93 11.79 12.21 -11.38
CA LEU A 93 11.53 13.06 -10.24
C LEU A 93 11.78 14.52 -10.62
N ASN A 94 10.84 15.41 -10.30
CA ASN A 94 11.08 16.85 -10.36
C ASN A 94 11.87 17.32 -9.12
N GLU A 95 12.29 18.59 -9.12
CA GLU A 95 13.09 19.18 -8.02
C GLU A 95 12.38 19.07 -6.66
N TYR A 96 11.07 19.23 -6.62
CA TYR A 96 10.29 19.13 -5.38
C TYR A 96 10.29 17.69 -4.85
N GLU A 97 10.00 16.72 -5.71
CA GLU A 97 9.98 15.30 -5.35
C GLU A 97 11.37 14.80 -4.91
N LEU A 98 12.43 15.23 -5.62
CA LEU A 98 13.81 14.93 -5.23
C LEU A 98 14.16 15.57 -3.89
N GLY A 99 13.68 16.78 -3.61
CA GLY A 99 13.83 17.45 -2.33
C GLY A 99 13.14 16.72 -1.16
N LEU A 100 11.93 16.18 -1.39
CA LEU A 100 11.25 15.33 -0.42
C LEU A 100 12.07 14.06 -0.13
N LEU A 101 12.54 13.39 -1.19
CA LEU A 101 13.33 12.18 -1.08
C LEU A 101 14.67 12.44 -0.37
N LYS A 102 15.33 13.57 -0.65
CA LYS A 102 16.55 13.99 0.04
C LYS A 102 16.31 14.23 1.54
N SER A 103 15.23 14.92 1.88
CA SER A 103 14.87 15.22 3.27
C SER A 103 14.59 13.93 4.06
N ALA A 104 13.89 12.99 3.42
CA ALA A 104 13.61 11.67 3.98
C ALA A 104 14.89 10.84 4.16
N TYR A 105 15.80 10.85 3.18
CA TYR A 105 17.12 10.24 3.29
C TYR A 105 17.91 10.83 4.46
N ASP A 106 17.97 12.17 4.59
CA ASP A 106 18.71 12.82 5.68
C ASP A 106 18.14 12.45 7.05
N LYS A 107 16.81 12.34 7.17
CA LYS A 107 16.16 11.87 8.38
C LYS A 107 16.49 10.41 8.67
N THR A 108 16.46 9.53 7.68
CA THR A 108 16.82 8.12 7.83
C THR A 108 18.29 7.94 8.22
N MET A 109 19.19 8.74 7.67
CA MET A 109 20.65 8.63 7.90
C MET A 109 21.15 9.36 9.15
N ALA A 110 20.27 10.09 9.86
CA ALA A 110 20.63 10.77 11.09
C ALA A 110 21.06 9.76 12.18
N ALA A 111 22.15 10.08 12.90
CA ALA A 111 22.83 9.17 13.83
C ALA A 111 22.00 8.78 15.07
N GLU A 112 20.87 9.45 15.34
CA GLU A 112 19.95 9.12 16.42
C GLU A 112 18.55 8.89 15.88
N ALA A 113 17.90 7.82 16.37
CA ALA A 113 16.46 7.60 16.24
C ALA A 113 15.73 8.63 17.12
N ALA A 114 15.84 9.91 16.77
CA ALA A 114 15.06 10.96 17.39
C ALA A 114 13.59 10.68 17.07
N GLU A 115 12.76 10.63 18.12
CA GLU A 115 11.31 10.56 18.01
C GLU A 115 10.83 11.56 16.95
N LEU A 116 9.95 11.10 16.06
CA LEU A 116 9.41 11.96 15.01
C LEU A 116 8.62 13.10 15.66
N THR A 117 8.87 14.32 15.20
CA THR A 117 7.99 15.45 15.51
C THR A 117 6.58 15.18 14.97
N GLN A 118 5.57 15.89 15.45
CA GLN A 118 4.21 15.74 14.94
C GLN A 118 4.11 15.94 13.41
N ALA A 119 4.90 16.86 12.86
CA ALA A 119 4.95 17.08 11.41
C ALA A 119 5.58 15.90 10.67
N GLU A 120 6.69 15.36 11.18
CA GLU A 120 7.34 14.19 10.60
C GLU A 120 6.48 12.93 10.73
N TYR A 121 5.74 12.77 11.84
CA TYR A 121 4.79 11.67 11.99
C TYR A 121 3.65 11.76 10.96
N ILE A 122 3.17 12.97 10.63
CA ILE A 122 2.19 13.15 9.54
C ILE A 122 2.82 12.74 8.20
N LEU A 123 4.11 13.03 7.99
CA LEU A 123 4.79 12.71 6.74
C LEU A 123 5.17 11.24 6.59
N TYR A 124 5.53 10.55 7.68
CA TYR A 124 6.16 9.23 7.63
C TYR A 124 5.44 8.14 8.43
N GLY A 125 4.53 8.52 9.33
CA GLY A 125 3.88 7.59 10.24
C GLY A 125 4.89 6.96 11.20
N THR A 126 4.77 5.66 11.42
CA THR A 126 5.75 4.87 12.18
C THR A 126 6.76 4.15 11.28
N TYR A 127 6.80 4.49 9.99
CA TYR A 127 7.61 3.80 8.98
C TYR A 127 8.95 4.50 8.79
N GLU A 128 9.89 3.82 8.12
CA GLU A 128 11.17 4.44 7.77
C GLU A 128 10.96 5.60 6.78
N PRO A 129 11.43 6.83 7.09
CA PRO A 129 11.18 8.02 6.28
C PRO A 129 11.54 7.85 4.81
N LEU A 130 12.72 7.29 4.51
CA LEU A 130 13.16 7.03 3.15
C LEU A 130 12.18 6.12 2.40
N SER A 131 11.84 4.97 2.98
CA SER A 131 11.02 3.92 2.35
C SER A 131 9.58 4.35 2.12
N VAL A 132 8.96 5.02 3.09
CA VAL A 132 7.60 5.55 2.93
C VAL A 132 7.57 6.68 1.90
N THR A 133 8.60 7.52 1.85
CA THR A 133 8.70 8.59 0.84
C THR A 133 8.85 8.03 -0.57
N ILE A 134 9.71 7.02 -0.77
CA ILE A 134 9.87 6.33 -2.06
C ILE A 134 8.53 5.74 -2.53
N THR A 135 7.84 5.01 -1.66
CA THR A 135 6.58 4.37 -2.02
C THR A 135 5.47 5.40 -2.27
N HIS A 136 5.40 6.49 -1.49
CA HIS A 136 4.49 7.60 -1.74
C HIS A 136 4.76 8.30 -3.08
N LEU A 137 6.02 8.56 -3.43
CA LEU A 137 6.35 9.16 -4.73
C LEU A 137 5.92 8.26 -5.89
N LEU A 138 6.18 6.97 -5.81
CA LEU A 138 5.71 6.02 -6.82
C LEU A 138 4.18 5.96 -6.90
N ASN A 139 3.49 5.91 -5.76
CA ASN A 139 2.03 5.93 -5.69
C ASN A 139 1.47 7.20 -6.34
N ASN A 140 1.96 8.36 -5.94
CA ASN A 140 1.53 9.67 -6.42
C ASN A 140 1.72 9.78 -7.94
N LYS A 141 2.89 9.38 -8.45
CA LYS A 141 3.17 9.31 -9.90
C LYS A 141 2.34 8.26 -10.64
N SER A 142 1.79 7.28 -9.91
CA SER A 142 0.85 6.28 -10.44
C SER A 142 -0.62 6.75 -10.38
N GLY A 143 -0.88 7.95 -9.86
CA GLY A 143 -2.23 8.46 -9.63
C GLY A 143 -2.92 7.82 -8.43
N ILE A 144 -2.16 7.38 -7.43
CA ILE A 144 -2.66 6.78 -6.19
C ILE A 144 -2.23 7.64 -5.01
N ASN A 145 -3.07 7.74 -3.98
CA ASN A 145 -2.69 8.36 -2.72
C ASN A 145 -3.22 7.56 -1.52
N PHE A 146 -2.59 7.76 -0.37
CA PHE A 146 -3.05 7.27 0.93
C PHE A 146 -3.23 8.46 1.88
N ALA A 147 -4.30 8.43 2.66
CA ALA A 147 -4.64 9.52 3.57
C ALA A 147 -4.27 9.23 5.04
N SER A 148 -4.03 7.96 5.38
CA SER A 148 -3.82 7.51 6.76
C SER A 148 -2.75 6.43 6.84
N TYR A 149 -2.12 6.31 8.00
CA TYR A 149 -1.27 5.17 8.36
C TYR A 149 -2.04 4.09 9.15
N ALA A 150 -3.35 4.23 9.27
CA ALA A 150 -4.24 3.36 10.05
C ALA A 150 -5.46 2.91 9.24
N HIS A 151 -6.37 2.19 9.89
CA HIS A 151 -7.64 1.76 9.30
C HIS A 151 -8.57 2.94 9.02
N THR A 152 -9.51 2.77 8.09
CA THR A 152 -10.60 3.74 7.89
C THR A 152 -11.97 3.09 8.07
N GLY A 153 -13.00 3.94 8.17
CA GLY A 153 -14.39 3.51 8.36
C GLY A 153 -15.13 3.22 7.04
N LEU A 154 -14.42 2.98 5.93
CA LEU A 154 -15.07 2.59 4.68
C LEU A 154 -15.71 1.20 4.83
N PRO A 155 -16.99 1.02 4.44
CA PRO A 155 -17.60 -0.30 4.41
C PRO A 155 -16.83 -1.25 3.48
N VAL A 156 -16.65 -2.49 3.92
CA VAL A 156 -16.01 -3.55 3.15
C VAL A 156 -17.04 -4.41 2.44
N ALA A 157 -16.70 -4.90 1.25
CA ALA A 157 -17.57 -5.79 0.50
C ALA A 157 -17.60 -7.19 1.13
N VAL A 158 -18.78 -7.82 1.11
CA VAL A 158 -18.96 -9.24 1.39
C VAL A 158 -19.41 -9.91 0.09
N PHE A 159 -18.60 -10.85 -0.40
CA PHE A 159 -18.93 -11.68 -1.56
C PHE A 159 -19.33 -13.06 -1.08
N ALA A 160 -20.50 -13.53 -1.50
CA ALA A 160 -21.01 -14.86 -1.17
C ALA A 160 -21.31 -15.63 -2.45
N GLU A 161 -20.90 -16.89 -2.52
CA GLU A 161 -21.22 -17.81 -3.61
C GLU A 161 -21.54 -19.21 -3.06
N GLY A 162 -22.68 -19.78 -3.44
CA GLY A 162 -23.08 -21.14 -3.08
C GLY A 162 -24.27 -21.23 -2.12
N ALA A 163 -24.29 -22.27 -1.29
CA ALA A 163 -25.42 -22.61 -0.42
C ALA A 163 -25.72 -21.50 0.61
N GLY A 164 -26.93 -20.93 0.56
CA GLY A 164 -27.35 -19.88 1.49
C GLY A 164 -26.76 -18.49 1.22
N GLN A 165 -26.16 -18.27 0.04
CA GLN A 165 -25.53 -17.00 -0.35
C GLN A 165 -26.47 -15.79 -0.25
N GLU A 166 -27.77 -15.99 -0.47
CA GLU A 166 -28.80 -14.95 -0.41
C GLU A 166 -28.92 -14.30 0.98
N GLN A 167 -28.46 -14.98 2.04
CA GLN A 167 -28.45 -14.42 3.39
C GLN A 167 -27.45 -13.29 3.58
N PHE A 168 -26.48 -13.14 2.67
CA PHE A 168 -25.39 -12.16 2.73
C PHE A 168 -25.62 -10.94 1.84
N GLU A 169 -26.80 -10.81 1.22
CA GLU A 169 -27.18 -9.61 0.48
C GLU A 169 -27.51 -8.44 1.43
N GLY A 170 -27.26 -7.21 0.97
CA GLY A 170 -27.61 -5.98 1.69
C GLY A 170 -26.47 -5.35 2.48
N TYR A 171 -26.82 -4.48 3.43
CA TYR A 171 -25.90 -3.71 4.26
C TYR A 171 -26.15 -4.05 5.73
N TYR A 172 -25.12 -4.52 6.42
CA TYR A 172 -25.22 -5.02 7.80
C TYR A 172 -23.88 -4.86 8.53
N ASP A 173 -23.92 -5.00 9.86
CA ASP A 173 -22.74 -5.01 10.70
C ASP A 173 -21.98 -6.34 10.58
N ASN A 174 -20.66 -6.33 10.78
CA ASN A 174 -19.84 -7.54 10.66
C ASN A 174 -20.24 -8.64 11.67
N THR A 175 -20.84 -8.28 12.81
CA THR A 175 -21.33 -9.25 13.81
C THR A 175 -22.44 -10.14 13.27
N GLU A 176 -23.20 -9.67 12.27
CA GLU A 176 -24.25 -10.46 11.64
C GLU A 176 -23.70 -11.62 10.80
N ILE A 177 -22.44 -11.54 10.34
CA ILE A 177 -21.79 -12.62 9.58
C ILE A 177 -21.74 -13.90 10.42
N TYR A 178 -21.38 -13.78 11.70
CA TYR A 178 -21.39 -14.92 12.62
C TYR A 178 -22.78 -15.52 12.75
N ALA A 179 -23.81 -14.70 13.00
CA ALA A 179 -25.17 -15.17 13.21
C ALA A 179 -25.72 -15.89 11.97
N LYS A 180 -25.46 -15.36 10.77
CA LYS A 180 -25.85 -15.97 9.48
C LYS A 180 -25.16 -17.32 9.26
N LEU A 181 -23.85 -17.39 9.49
CA LEU A 181 -23.08 -18.64 9.36
C LEU A 181 -23.55 -19.69 10.38
N ALA A 182 -23.77 -19.29 11.64
CA ALA A 182 -24.26 -20.17 12.69
C ALA A 182 -25.62 -20.79 12.34
N ALA A 183 -26.54 -19.97 11.80
CA ALA A 183 -27.83 -20.42 11.32
C ALA A 183 -27.72 -21.43 10.17
N LEU A 184 -26.84 -21.18 9.18
CA LEU A 184 -26.63 -22.09 8.05
C LEU A 184 -26.02 -23.44 8.48
N LEU A 185 -25.12 -23.42 9.46
CA LEU A 185 -24.45 -24.62 9.98
C LEU A 185 -25.26 -25.33 11.07
N ASN A 186 -26.41 -24.80 11.47
CA ASN A 186 -27.22 -25.30 12.59
C ASN A 186 -26.42 -25.44 13.90
N VAL A 187 -25.59 -24.45 14.22
CA VAL A 187 -24.81 -24.38 15.45
C VAL A 187 -25.25 -23.18 16.30
N ALA A 188 -25.24 -23.36 17.62
CA ALA A 188 -25.65 -22.35 18.61
C ALA A 188 -24.43 -21.69 19.27
#